data_AF-A0A6A8FL71-F1
#
_entry.id   AF-A0A6A8FL71-F1
#
_cell.length_a   1.000
_cell.length_b   1.000
_cell.length_c   1.000
_cell.angle_alpha   90.00
_cell.angle_beta   90.00
_cell.angle_gamma   90.00
#
_symmetry.space_group_name_H-M   'P 1'
#
loop_
_entity.id
_entity.type
_entity.pdbx_description
1 polymer ?
#
loop_
_entity_poly.entity_id
_entity_poly.type
_entity_poly.pdbx_seq_one_letter_code
_entity_poly.pdbx_strand_id
1 'polypeptide(L)'
;MFGGHITLNGNLNQTINKSTFLLYKKIGEQYYDFQILEKIKSLIPEHIARLNEDDKIKSTMGWFKNDFMSWTPKDPRWNRCMDKGRGNLMHVRIVPGNSWKLRAMEIHRCDKCSYEYSFPRHGQILKIAEARTGRCSEWSMLFGAVMNVSKIETRIVHDFLDHCWNEALLKGKWVHMDSTLEYPISLDHPHYYEQNWGKNYKYVLAFSNDRVEDVTQTYTQNWDAVIKRREQKRPSFFRGLFQI
;
A
#
# COMPACT_ATOMS: atom_id res chain seq x y z
N MET A 1 2.97 -21.70 22.55
CA MET A 1 4.25 -21.93 21.86
C MET A 1 3.97 -22.52 20.49
N PHE A 2 3.83 -21.69 19.46
CA PHE A 2 3.92 -22.12 18.04
C PHE A 2 4.28 -20.87 17.21
N GLY A 3 5.51 -20.39 17.37
CA GLY A 3 6.12 -19.42 16.48
C GLY A 3 7.02 -20.18 15.51
N GLY A 4 6.43 -20.78 14.48
CA GLY A 4 7.19 -21.43 13.43
C GLY A 4 7.81 -20.37 12.52
N HIS A 5 9.13 -20.17 12.62
CA HIS A 5 9.88 -19.44 11.60
C HIS A 5 9.85 -20.23 10.30
N ILE A 6 9.03 -19.80 9.34
CA ILE A 6 9.04 -20.35 7.98
C ILE A 6 10.07 -19.56 7.18
N THR A 7 11.25 -20.13 7.00
CA THR A 7 12.18 -19.70 5.95
C THR A 7 11.53 -19.93 4.58
N LEU A 8 11.42 -18.86 3.79
CA LEU A 8 10.74 -18.85 2.49
C LEU A 8 11.43 -19.83 1.52
N ASN A 9 10.68 -20.85 1.08
CA ASN A 9 11.10 -21.73 -0.02
C ASN A 9 11.31 -20.93 -1.31
N GLY A 10 12.37 -21.27 -2.06
CA GLY A 10 12.82 -20.57 -3.28
C GLY A 10 11.79 -20.41 -4.41
N ASN A 11 10.62 -21.04 -4.32
CA ASN A 11 9.51 -20.90 -5.27
C ASN A 11 8.67 -19.62 -5.09
N LEU A 12 8.60 -19.03 -3.88
CA LEU A 12 7.84 -17.77 -3.69
C LEU A 12 8.55 -16.57 -4.33
N ASN A 13 9.90 -16.61 -4.36
CA ASN A 13 10.75 -15.64 -5.05
C ASN A 13 10.47 -15.55 -6.57
N GLN A 14 9.81 -16.55 -7.17
CA GLN A 14 9.43 -16.53 -8.59
C GLN A 14 8.05 -15.89 -8.84
N THR A 15 7.25 -15.62 -7.81
CA THR A 15 5.90 -15.03 -7.96
C THR A 15 5.84 -13.58 -7.51
N ILE A 16 6.65 -13.19 -6.53
CA ILE A 16 6.84 -11.78 -6.16
C ILE A 16 7.82 -11.17 -7.16
N ASN A 17 7.39 -10.14 -7.90
CA ASN A 17 8.30 -9.40 -8.77
C ASN A 17 9.46 -8.84 -7.93
N LYS A 18 10.72 -9.06 -8.37
CA LYS A 18 11.92 -8.50 -7.73
C LYS A 18 11.80 -7.00 -7.44
N SER A 19 11.06 -6.27 -8.29
CA SER A 19 10.76 -4.84 -8.10
C SER A 19 9.91 -4.55 -6.87
N THR A 20 8.92 -5.38 -6.54
CA THR A 20 8.07 -5.22 -5.35
C THR A 20 8.87 -5.43 -4.08
N PHE A 21 9.69 -6.47 -4.03
CA PHE A 21 10.56 -6.72 -2.88
C PHE A 21 11.55 -5.58 -2.67
N LEU A 22 12.23 -5.15 -3.74
CA LEU A 22 13.15 -4.02 -3.69
C LEU A 22 12.43 -2.75 -3.20
N LEU A 23 11.24 -2.47 -3.72
CA LEU A 23 10.45 -1.32 -3.30
C LEU A 23 10.17 -1.37 -1.80
N TYR A 24 9.51 -2.42 -1.30
CA TYR A 24 9.12 -2.46 0.12
C TYR A 24 10.30 -2.57 1.07
N LYS A 25 11.42 -3.19 0.67
CA LYS A 25 12.67 -3.08 1.41
C LYS A 25 13.11 -1.61 1.53
N LYS A 26 13.11 -0.86 0.43
CA LYS A 26 13.47 0.57 0.43
C LYS A 26 12.46 1.45 1.16
N ILE A 27 11.20 1.04 1.27
CA ILE A 27 10.24 1.73 2.14
C ILE A 27 10.55 1.42 3.62
N GLY A 28 10.77 0.15 3.96
CA GLY A 28 11.15 -0.27 5.31
C GLY A 28 12.41 0.43 5.82
N GLU A 29 13.44 0.58 4.99
CA GLU A 29 14.65 1.34 5.32
C GLU A 29 14.33 2.80 5.72
N GLN A 30 13.39 3.46 5.01
CA GLN A 30 13.01 4.84 5.30
C GLN A 30 12.23 4.99 6.63
N TYR A 31 11.64 3.91 7.16
CA TYR A 31 10.97 3.92 8.47
C TYR A 31 11.95 4.02 9.64
N TYR A 32 13.25 3.86 9.40
CA TYR A 32 14.31 4.00 10.40
C TYR A 32 15.23 5.20 10.13
N ASP A 33 14.96 5.99 9.09
CA ASP A 33 15.75 7.19 8.77
C ASP A 33 15.28 8.37 9.63
N PHE A 34 16.15 8.80 10.55
CA PHE A 34 15.87 9.89 11.49
C PHE A 34 15.48 11.21 10.79
N GLN A 35 16.13 11.57 9.68
CA GLN A 35 15.83 12.82 8.99
C GLN A 35 14.47 12.78 8.30
N ILE A 36 14.08 11.61 7.78
CA ILE A 36 12.76 11.40 7.21
C ILE A 36 11.71 11.48 8.33
N LEU A 37 11.90 10.76 9.43
CA LEU A 37 10.93 10.72 10.52
C LEU A 37 10.75 12.08 11.19
N GLU A 38 11.80 12.87 11.40
CA GLU A 38 11.66 14.23 11.96
C GLU A 38 10.85 15.14 11.02
N LYS A 39 11.04 15.02 9.70
CA LYS A 39 10.20 15.75 8.74
C LYS A 39 8.75 15.29 8.80
N ILE A 40 8.48 13.99 8.82
CA ILE A 40 7.11 13.47 8.94
C ILE A 40 6.46 13.90 10.25
N LYS A 41 7.19 13.85 11.36
CA LYS A 41 6.72 14.30 12.68
C LYS A 41 6.25 15.75 12.67
N SER A 42 6.97 16.62 11.96
CA SER A 42 6.59 18.04 11.83
C SER A 42 5.27 18.28 11.10
N LEU A 43 4.76 17.27 10.36
CA LEU A 43 3.49 17.33 9.64
C LEU A 43 2.29 16.90 10.50
N ILE A 44 2.52 16.15 11.58
CA ILE A 44 1.46 15.63 12.45
C ILE A 44 0.96 16.76 13.37
N PRO A 45 -0.36 17.02 13.44
CA PRO A 45 -0.90 18.05 14.33
C PRO A 45 -0.51 17.82 15.79
N GLU A 46 -0.07 18.88 16.45
CA GLU A 46 0.45 18.79 17.83
C GLU A 46 -0.56 18.22 18.83
N HIS A 47 -1.84 18.55 18.67
CA HIS A 47 -2.90 18.01 19.53
C HIS A 47 -3.04 16.49 19.41
N ILE A 48 -2.81 15.90 18.22
CA ILE A 48 -2.81 14.44 18.02
C ILE A 48 -1.56 13.82 18.65
N ALA A 49 -0.40 14.47 18.48
CA ALA A 49 0.87 13.97 18.98
C ALA A 49 0.90 13.80 20.52
N ARG A 50 0.10 14.59 21.25
CA ARG A 50 -0.01 14.58 22.72
C ARG A 50 -1.02 13.57 23.29
N LEU A 51 -1.81 12.91 22.46
CA LEU A 51 -2.81 11.92 22.91
C LEU A 51 -2.14 10.65 23.48
N ASN A 52 -2.91 9.90 24.27
CA ASN A 52 -2.55 8.52 24.64
C ASN A 52 -2.52 7.64 23.37
N GLU A 53 -1.96 6.42 23.46
CA GLU A 53 -1.74 5.57 22.28
C GLU A 53 -3.03 5.26 21.50
N ASP A 54 -4.10 4.83 22.18
CA ASP A 54 -5.34 4.41 21.53
C ASP A 54 -6.04 5.61 20.84
N ASP A 55 -6.18 6.74 21.53
CA ASP A 55 -6.74 7.96 20.96
C ASP A 55 -5.86 8.53 19.84
N LYS A 56 -4.54 8.45 19.98
CA LYS A 56 -3.58 8.88 18.96
C LYS A 56 -3.74 8.07 17.68
N ILE A 57 -3.85 6.74 17.76
CA ILE A 57 -4.06 5.89 16.59
C ILE A 57 -5.34 6.31 15.86
N LYS A 58 -6.45 6.41 16.59
CA LYS A 58 -7.76 6.79 16.03
C LYS A 58 -7.71 8.18 15.39
N SER A 59 -7.22 9.19 16.10
CA SER A 59 -7.12 10.56 15.59
C SER A 59 -6.16 10.66 14.41
N THR A 60 -5.04 9.92 14.42
CA THR A 60 -4.08 9.88 13.31
C THR A 60 -4.70 9.29 12.05
N MET A 61 -5.48 8.20 12.16
CA MET A 61 -6.21 7.64 11.01
C MET A 61 -7.20 8.64 10.41
N GLY A 62 -8.00 9.28 11.27
CA GLY A 62 -8.99 10.27 10.85
C GLY A 62 -8.33 11.45 10.13
N TRP A 63 -7.31 12.04 10.75
CA TRP A 63 -6.54 13.15 10.18
C TRP A 63 -5.87 12.76 8.86
N PHE A 64 -5.23 11.59 8.82
CA PHE A 64 -4.48 11.17 7.63
C PHE A 64 -5.40 11.07 6.41
N LYS A 65 -6.58 10.47 6.59
CA LYS A 65 -7.53 10.23 5.50
C LYS A 65 -8.34 11.46 5.11
N ASN A 66 -8.77 12.25 6.09
CA ASN A 66 -9.75 13.32 5.86
C ASN A 66 -9.09 14.69 5.65
N ASP A 67 -7.89 14.91 6.20
CA ASP A 67 -7.24 16.22 6.20
C ASP A 67 -5.89 16.23 5.47
N PHE A 68 -5.12 15.14 5.54
CA PHE A 68 -3.74 15.13 5.05
C PHE A 68 -3.57 14.58 3.63
N MET A 69 -4.07 13.37 3.36
CA MET A 69 -3.93 12.70 2.06
C MET A 69 -5.23 12.75 1.26
N SER A 70 -5.11 12.97 -0.05
CA SER A 70 -6.22 12.92 -1.00
C SER A 70 -6.09 11.72 -1.94
N TRP A 71 -7.19 11.02 -2.21
CA TRP A 71 -7.18 9.86 -3.11
C TRP A 71 -7.01 10.30 -4.57
N THR A 72 -6.00 9.77 -5.27
CA THR A 72 -5.85 9.95 -6.71
C THR A 72 -6.71 8.92 -7.46
N PRO A 73 -7.75 9.32 -8.21
CA PRO A 73 -8.58 8.38 -8.93
C PRO A 73 -7.76 7.61 -9.99
N LYS A 74 -8.17 6.36 -10.26
CA LYS A 74 -7.61 5.56 -11.36
C LYS A 74 -7.93 6.20 -12.71
N ASP A 75 -9.13 6.75 -12.81
CA ASP A 75 -9.72 7.33 -14.02
C ASP A 75 -10.07 8.81 -13.80
N PRO A 76 -9.08 9.72 -13.80
CA PRO A 76 -9.35 11.15 -13.59
C PRO A 76 -10.22 11.70 -14.72
N ARG A 77 -11.14 12.59 -14.37
CA ARG A 77 -12.03 13.27 -15.29
C ARG A 77 -11.67 14.74 -15.37
N TRP A 78 -11.58 15.28 -16.59
CA TRP A 78 -11.36 16.70 -16.82
C TRP A 78 -12.66 17.38 -17.26
N ASN A 79 -13.10 18.37 -16.48
CA ASN A 79 -14.41 19.02 -16.65
C ASN A 79 -14.34 20.45 -17.23
N ARG A 80 -13.16 21.09 -17.32
CA ARG A 80 -13.07 22.51 -17.74
C ARG A 80 -13.21 22.77 -19.23
N CYS A 81 -13.18 21.73 -20.07
CA CYS A 81 -13.32 21.87 -21.52
C CYS A 81 -14.69 21.38 -22.02
N MET A 82 -15.75 21.51 -21.21
CA MET A 82 -17.11 21.05 -21.58
C MET A 82 -18.24 22.04 -21.28
N ASP A 83 -19.19 22.05 -22.22
CA ASP A 83 -20.52 22.67 -22.13
C ASP A 83 -21.61 21.78 -21.47
N LYS A 84 -21.36 20.49 -21.17
CA LYS A 84 -22.42 19.57 -20.67
C LYS A 84 -21.92 18.54 -19.64
N GLY A 85 -21.82 18.94 -18.37
CA GLY A 85 -22.14 18.18 -17.15
C GLY A 85 -21.43 16.86 -16.79
N ARG A 86 -20.69 16.20 -17.70
CA ARG A 86 -19.99 14.93 -17.42
C ARG A 86 -18.60 14.99 -18.05
N GLY A 87 -17.61 15.44 -17.28
CA GLY A 87 -16.23 15.64 -17.74
C GLY A 87 -15.65 14.46 -18.54
N ASN A 88 -14.71 14.74 -19.45
CA ASN A 88 -14.13 13.73 -20.33
C ASN A 88 -13.18 12.81 -19.57
N LEU A 89 -13.27 11.50 -19.83
CA LEU A 89 -12.24 10.55 -19.41
C LEU A 89 -10.92 10.92 -20.08
N MET A 90 -9.82 10.82 -19.33
CA MET A 90 -8.49 11.10 -19.84
C MET A 90 -7.80 9.81 -20.27
N HIS A 91 -7.10 9.84 -21.40
CA HIS A 91 -6.21 8.75 -21.82
C HIS A 91 -5.00 8.70 -20.90
N VAL A 92 -4.66 7.51 -20.42
CA VAL A 92 -3.52 7.32 -19.50
C VAL A 92 -2.39 6.61 -20.24
N ARG A 93 -1.23 7.26 -20.25
CA ARG A 93 0.04 6.66 -20.67
C ARG A 93 0.91 6.46 -19.44
N ILE A 94 1.32 5.22 -19.18
CA ILE A 94 2.22 4.89 -18.07
C ILE A 94 3.65 4.81 -18.61
N VAL A 95 4.54 5.66 -18.11
CA VAL A 95 5.98 5.60 -18.37
C VAL A 95 6.64 4.96 -17.15
N PRO A 96 7.24 3.75 -17.29
CA PRO A 96 7.97 3.13 -16.20
C PRO A 96 9.09 4.03 -15.70
N GLY A 97 9.24 4.13 -14.38
CA GLY A 97 10.37 4.83 -13.79
C GLY A 97 11.63 3.97 -13.80
N ASN A 98 12.78 4.61 -13.54
CA ASN A 98 14.08 3.95 -13.56
C ASN A 98 14.56 3.44 -12.19
N SER A 99 13.78 3.65 -11.13
CA SER A 99 14.18 3.30 -9.76
C SER A 99 12.97 3.11 -8.84
N TRP A 100 13.21 2.63 -7.62
CA TRP A 100 12.17 2.58 -6.58
C TRP A 100 11.69 3.97 -6.14
N LYS A 101 12.52 5.01 -6.33
CA LYS A 101 12.23 6.39 -5.90
C LYS A 101 11.09 7.02 -6.70
N LEU A 102 11.12 6.80 -8.01
CA LEU A 102 10.05 7.13 -8.95
C LEU A 102 9.72 5.85 -9.72
N ARG A 103 8.59 5.23 -9.37
CA ARG A 103 8.22 3.89 -9.86
C ARG A 103 7.62 3.94 -11.26
N ALA A 104 6.87 5.00 -11.55
CA ALA A 104 6.27 5.29 -12.84
C ALA A 104 5.82 6.75 -12.90
N MET A 105 5.53 7.23 -14.10
CA MET A 105 4.80 8.47 -14.35
C MET A 105 3.55 8.14 -15.15
N GLU A 106 2.37 8.46 -14.60
CA GLU A 106 1.09 8.34 -15.29
C GLU A 106 0.78 9.69 -15.94
N ILE A 107 0.75 9.74 -17.26
CA ILE A 107 0.44 10.94 -18.04
C ILE A 107 -1.01 10.82 -18.48
N HIS A 108 -1.87 11.68 -17.94
CA HIS A 108 -3.27 11.77 -18.25
C HIS A 108 -3.49 12.90 -19.27
N ARG A 109 -4.03 12.58 -20.44
CA ARG A 109 -4.29 13.56 -21.50
C ARG A 109 -5.77 13.62 -21.85
N CYS A 110 -6.30 14.84 -22.00
CA CYS A 110 -7.63 15.09 -22.53
C CYS A 110 -7.56 15.31 -24.04
N ASP A 111 -8.28 14.49 -24.81
CA ASP A 111 -8.27 14.57 -26.28
C ASP A 111 -8.93 15.83 -26.84
N LYS A 112 -9.82 16.47 -26.08
CA LYS A 112 -10.59 17.62 -26.58
C LYS A 112 -9.88 18.96 -26.46
N CYS A 113 -9.07 19.15 -25.42
CA CYS A 113 -8.42 20.43 -25.14
C CYS A 113 -6.92 20.34 -24.96
N SER A 114 -6.32 19.16 -25.22
CA SER A 114 -4.90 18.88 -25.00
C SER A 114 -4.40 19.15 -23.57
N TYR A 115 -5.30 19.33 -22.59
CA TYR A 115 -4.90 19.39 -21.19
C TYR A 115 -4.22 18.09 -20.79
N GLU A 116 -3.05 18.22 -20.16
CA GLU A 116 -2.25 17.11 -19.69
C GLU A 116 -1.95 17.29 -18.20
N TYR A 117 -2.09 16.21 -17.45
CA TYR A 117 -1.75 16.13 -16.04
C TYR A 117 -0.87 14.91 -15.81
N SER A 118 0.24 15.09 -15.10
CA SER A 118 1.16 14.02 -14.75
C SER A 118 1.02 13.63 -13.28
N PHE A 119 0.86 12.34 -13.03
CA PHE A 119 0.84 11.73 -11.70
C PHE A 119 2.11 10.88 -11.50
N PRO A 120 3.14 11.41 -10.82
CA PRO A 120 4.34 10.65 -10.50
C PRO A 120 4.06 9.65 -9.36
N ARG A 121 4.34 8.37 -9.62
CA ARG A 121 4.21 7.28 -8.65
C ARG A 121 5.48 7.20 -7.80
N HIS A 122 5.56 8.05 -6.78
CA HIS A 122 6.71 8.09 -5.89
C HIS A 122 6.84 6.83 -5.01
N GLY A 123 8.06 6.50 -4.64
CA GLY A 123 8.39 5.59 -3.52
C GLY A 123 9.19 6.27 -2.41
N GLN A 124 9.56 7.55 -2.58
CA GLN A 124 10.19 8.33 -1.51
C GLN A 124 9.11 8.92 -0.59
N ILE A 125 9.17 8.61 0.71
CA ILE A 125 8.17 9.02 1.71
C ILE A 125 7.99 10.54 1.72
N LEU A 126 9.10 11.30 1.68
CA LEU A 126 9.04 12.76 1.67
C LEU A 126 8.38 13.34 0.41
N LYS A 127 8.53 12.68 -0.75
CA LYS A 127 7.86 13.11 -1.99
C LYS A 127 6.38 12.79 -1.97
N ILE A 128 5.99 11.67 -1.37
CA ILE A 128 4.58 11.35 -1.15
C ILE A 128 3.95 12.36 -0.17
N ALA A 129 4.65 12.68 0.92
CA ALA A 129 4.20 13.68 1.91
C ALA A 129 4.09 15.10 1.33
N GLU A 130 4.98 15.48 0.41
CA GLU A 130 4.91 16.73 -0.34
C GLU A 130 3.70 16.75 -1.29
N ALA A 131 3.48 15.66 -2.03
CA ALA A 131 2.39 15.56 -3.00
C ALA A 131 1.00 15.49 -2.35
N ARG A 132 0.90 14.94 -1.12
CA ARG A 132 -0.36 14.77 -0.36
C ARG A 132 -1.46 14.03 -1.13
N THR A 133 -1.08 13.21 -2.10
CA THR A 133 -2.02 12.43 -2.87
C THR A 133 -1.40 11.14 -3.38
N GLY A 134 -2.25 10.15 -3.64
CA GLY A 134 -1.85 8.90 -4.27
C GLY A 134 -2.93 7.84 -4.17
N ARG A 135 -2.54 6.58 -4.38
CA ARG A 135 -3.41 5.40 -4.22
C ARG A 135 -2.93 4.54 -3.05
N CYS A 136 -3.52 3.36 -2.86
CA CYS A 136 -3.22 2.45 -1.74
C CYS A 136 -1.73 2.30 -1.45
N SER A 137 -0.88 2.23 -2.48
CA SER A 137 0.58 2.17 -2.31
C SER A 137 1.19 3.43 -1.67
N GLU A 138 0.89 4.62 -2.20
CA GLU A 138 1.42 5.86 -1.64
C GLU A 138 0.90 6.10 -0.22
N TRP A 139 -0.39 5.80 -0.01
CA TRP A 139 -1.06 5.87 1.29
C TRP A 139 -0.39 4.97 2.32
N SER A 140 -0.26 3.66 2.04
CA SER A 140 0.33 2.71 2.99
C SER A 140 1.81 2.97 3.26
N MET A 141 2.57 3.38 2.25
CA MET A 141 3.99 3.71 2.40
C MET A 141 4.18 4.89 3.34
N LEU A 142 3.46 5.98 3.13
CA LEU A 142 3.57 7.19 3.94
C LEU A 142 2.97 6.97 5.33
N PHE A 143 1.82 6.31 5.44
CA PHE A 143 1.16 6.08 6.71
C PHE A 143 2.00 5.22 7.66
N GLY A 144 2.69 4.21 7.14
CA GLY A 144 3.66 3.46 7.95
C GLY A 144 4.74 4.37 8.56
N ALA A 145 5.20 5.40 7.84
CA ALA A 145 6.15 6.39 8.37
C ALA A 145 5.54 7.21 9.52
N VAL A 146 4.28 7.64 9.36
CA VAL A 146 3.52 8.39 10.37
C VAL A 146 3.40 7.58 11.67
N MET A 147 3.14 6.27 11.57
CA MET A 147 3.08 5.39 12.74
C MET A 147 4.45 5.19 13.40
N ASN A 148 5.51 5.05 12.60
CA ASN A 148 6.88 4.91 13.12
C ASN A 148 7.38 6.17 13.86
N VAL A 149 6.89 7.38 13.52
CA VAL A 149 7.13 8.59 14.34
C VAL A 149 6.65 8.41 15.78
N SER A 150 5.55 7.68 15.97
CA SER A 150 5.00 7.35 17.30
C SER A 150 5.62 6.09 17.89
N LYS A 151 6.73 5.57 17.33
CA LYS A 151 7.41 4.33 17.73
C LYS A 151 6.52 3.08 17.63
N ILE A 152 5.49 3.12 16.79
CA ILE A 152 4.66 1.96 16.46
C ILE A 152 5.29 1.32 15.23
N GLU A 153 5.89 0.14 15.40
CA GLU A 153 6.49 -0.60 14.29
C GLU A 153 5.38 -0.96 13.29
N THR A 154 5.63 -0.70 12.01
CA THR A 154 4.71 -1.07 10.94
C THR A 154 5.39 -1.85 9.83
N ARG A 155 4.60 -2.68 9.16
CA ARG A 155 4.99 -3.41 7.96
C ARG A 155 3.94 -3.19 6.87
N ILE A 156 4.36 -3.26 5.61
CA ILE A 156 3.44 -3.14 4.48
C ILE A 156 2.87 -4.52 4.17
N VAL A 157 1.56 -4.61 3.97
CA VAL A 157 0.89 -5.84 3.55
C VAL A 157 0.35 -5.67 2.13
N HIS A 158 0.55 -6.67 1.27
CA HIS A 158 0.12 -6.64 -0.13
C HIS A 158 -0.60 -7.95 -0.48
N ASP A 159 -1.79 -7.84 -1.06
CA ASP A 159 -2.64 -8.99 -1.42
C ASP A 159 -2.45 -9.53 -2.85
N PHE A 160 -1.69 -8.81 -3.69
CA PHE A 160 -1.51 -9.09 -5.12
C PHE A 160 -2.83 -9.15 -5.92
N LEU A 161 -3.90 -8.57 -5.38
CA LEU A 161 -5.21 -8.38 -5.98
C LEU A 161 -5.54 -6.88 -6.06
N ASP A 162 -4.54 -6.03 -6.32
CA ASP A 162 -4.65 -4.57 -6.48
C ASP A 162 -4.85 -3.80 -5.15
N HIS A 163 -4.45 -4.35 -3.99
CA HIS A 163 -4.49 -3.61 -2.73
C HIS A 163 -3.27 -3.82 -1.83
N CYS A 164 -2.92 -2.78 -1.08
CA CYS A 164 -1.92 -2.86 -0.03
C CYS A 164 -2.23 -1.89 1.11
N TRP A 165 -1.90 -2.31 2.33
CA TRP A 165 -2.20 -1.61 3.57
C TRP A 165 -1.03 -1.82 4.56
N ASN A 166 -1.22 -1.53 5.85
CA ASN A 166 -0.22 -1.72 6.88
C ASN A 166 -0.68 -2.75 7.93
N GLU A 167 0.28 -3.38 8.60
CA GLU A 167 0.05 -3.91 9.94
C GLU A 167 0.90 -3.14 10.93
N ALA A 168 0.37 -2.92 12.12
CA ALA A 168 1.05 -2.25 13.23
C ALA A 168 1.27 -3.24 14.38
N LEU A 169 2.45 -3.23 14.99
CA LEU A 169 2.75 -4.05 16.16
C LEU A 169 2.21 -3.37 17.41
N LEU A 170 1.03 -3.79 17.86
CA LEU A 170 0.33 -3.25 19.03
C LEU A 170 0.26 -4.33 20.12
N LYS A 171 0.71 -4.01 21.33
CA LYS A 171 0.66 -4.93 22.50
C LYS A 171 1.22 -6.32 22.18
N GLY A 172 2.30 -6.36 21.37
CA GLY A 172 2.99 -7.59 20.96
C GLY A 172 2.31 -8.39 19.85
N LYS A 173 1.30 -7.85 19.17
CA LYS A 173 0.58 -8.52 18.05
C LYS A 173 0.53 -7.62 16.83
N TRP A 174 0.65 -8.22 15.64
CA TRP A 174 0.40 -7.51 14.39
C TRP A 174 -1.11 -7.30 14.22
N VAL A 175 -1.51 -6.04 14.13
CA VAL A 175 -2.90 -5.62 13.98
C VAL A 175 -3.07 -4.98 12.60
N HIS A 176 -4.11 -5.39 11.89
CA HIS A 176 -4.49 -4.83 10.60
C HIS A 176 -4.74 -3.33 10.69
N MET A 177 -4.19 -2.57 9.74
CA MET A 177 -4.28 -1.12 9.70
C MET A 177 -4.31 -0.60 8.25
N ASP A 178 -5.45 -0.08 7.80
CA ASP A 178 -5.62 0.44 6.44
C ASP A 178 -6.04 1.91 6.43
N SER A 179 -5.05 2.78 6.18
CA SER A 179 -5.25 4.23 6.07
C SER A 179 -6.22 4.65 4.96
N THR A 180 -6.52 3.77 4.00
CA THR A 180 -7.45 4.07 2.91
C THR A 180 -8.91 3.84 3.28
N LEU A 181 -9.19 3.15 4.39
CA LEU A 181 -10.54 2.89 4.89
C LEU A 181 -10.93 3.90 5.98
N GLU A 182 -12.24 4.05 6.22
CA GLU A 182 -12.75 4.84 7.35
C GLU A 182 -12.57 4.10 8.68
N TYR A 183 -12.34 4.84 9.76
CA TYR A 183 -12.42 4.29 11.11
C TYR A 183 -13.89 3.99 11.47
N PRO A 184 -14.23 2.87 12.14
CA PRO A 184 -13.34 1.89 12.76
C PRO A 184 -12.85 0.75 11.85
N ILE A 185 -13.34 0.67 10.61
CA ILE A 185 -13.02 -0.42 9.67
C ILE A 185 -11.51 -0.48 9.36
N SER A 186 -10.86 0.69 9.32
CA SER A 186 -9.42 0.81 9.10
C SER A 186 -8.53 0.17 10.16
N LEU A 187 -9.04 -0.27 11.31
CA LEU A 187 -8.25 -0.87 12.39
C LEU A 187 -8.83 -2.22 12.82
N ASP A 188 -8.02 -3.28 12.81
CA ASP A 188 -8.38 -4.61 13.33
C ASP A 188 -9.61 -5.29 12.67
N HIS A 189 -9.84 -5.03 11.38
CA HIS A 189 -10.86 -5.71 10.57
C HIS A 189 -10.23 -6.45 9.37
N PRO A 190 -9.34 -7.43 9.59
CA PRO A 190 -8.58 -8.07 8.51
C PRO A 190 -9.47 -8.81 7.48
N HIS A 191 -10.67 -9.26 7.87
CA HIS A 191 -11.59 -9.96 6.97
C HIS A 191 -12.44 -9.03 6.10
N TYR A 192 -12.34 -7.70 6.28
CA TYR A 192 -13.17 -6.73 5.59
C TYR A 192 -13.13 -6.91 4.07
N TYR A 193 -11.95 -7.12 3.51
CA TYR A 193 -11.74 -7.24 2.08
C TYR A 193 -12.34 -8.52 1.48
N GLU A 194 -12.23 -9.67 2.16
CA GLU A 194 -12.81 -10.94 1.71
C GLU A 194 -14.34 -10.84 1.70
N GLN A 195 -14.90 -10.27 2.77
CA GLN A 195 -16.34 -10.17 2.98
C GLN A 195 -17.02 -9.10 2.11
N ASN A 196 -16.38 -7.94 1.95
CA ASN A 196 -17.02 -6.77 1.33
C ASN A 196 -16.53 -6.50 -0.10
N TRP A 197 -15.31 -6.92 -0.45
CA TRP A 197 -14.74 -6.72 -1.78
C TRP A 197 -14.62 -8.02 -2.58
N GLY A 198 -15.08 -9.15 -2.03
CA GLY A 198 -15.06 -10.45 -2.68
C GLY A 198 -13.64 -10.94 -3.02
N LYS A 199 -12.63 -10.51 -2.24
CA LYS A 199 -11.24 -10.90 -2.49
C LYS A 199 -11.08 -12.41 -2.25
N ASN A 200 -10.43 -13.06 -3.22
CA ASN A 200 -10.17 -14.50 -3.19
C ASN A 200 -8.66 -14.74 -3.16
N TYR A 201 -8.09 -14.75 -1.95
CA TYR A 201 -6.64 -14.75 -1.80
C TYR A 201 -5.97 -16.04 -2.24
N LYS A 202 -4.78 -15.89 -2.85
CA LYS A 202 -3.74 -16.92 -2.90
C LYS A 202 -2.66 -16.63 -1.87
N TYR A 203 -2.13 -15.41 -1.88
CA TYR A 203 -1.12 -14.95 -0.95
C TYR A 203 -1.46 -13.54 -0.51
N VAL A 204 -1.29 -13.27 0.78
CA VAL A 204 -1.21 -11.94 1.36
C VAL A 204 0.10 -11.92 2.13
N LEU A 205 1.01 -11.04 1.71
CA LEU A 205 2.38 -11.03 2.22
C LEU A 205 2.64 -9.72 2.95
N ALA A 206 3.28 -9.82 4.11
CA ALA A 206 3.75 -8.69 4.89
C ALA A 206 5.25 -8.49 4.67
N PHE A 207 5.66 -7.23 4.54
CA PHE A 207 7.02 -6.80 4.24
C PHE A 207 7.49 -5.85 5.34
N SER A 208 8.44 -6.33 6.14
CA SER A 208 9.23 -5.50 7.05
C SER A 208 10.59 -5.18 6.41
N ASN A 209 11.45 -4.45 7.11
CA ASN A 209 12.76 -4.05 6.58
C ASN A 209 13.66 -5.24 6.18
N ASP A 210 13.59 -6.34 6.93
CA ASP A 210 14.50 -7.49 6.83
C ASP A 210 13.81 -8.82 6.49
N ARG A 211 12.47 -8.87 6.54
CA ARG A 211 11.70 -10.11 6.42
C ARG A 211 10.45 -9.93 5.56
N VAL A 212 10.04 -11.05 4.98
CA VAL A 212 8.76 -11.20 4.29
C VAL A 212 8.03 -12.39 4.91
N GLU A 213 6.78 -12.19 5.28
CA GLU A 213 5.99 -13.17 6.01
C GLU A 213 4.68 -13.44 5.26
N ASP A 214 4.28 -14.71 5.16
CA ASP A 214 2.96 -15.09 4.65
C ASP A 214 1.93 -14.89 5.76
N VAL A 215 1.12 -13.83 5.63
CA VAL A 215 0.09 -13.45 6.61
C VAL A 215 -1.31 -13.82 6.14
N THR A 216 -1.44 -14.66 5.09
CA THR A 216 -2.73 -14.96 4.46
C THR A 216 -3.79 -15.47 5.43
N GLN A 217 -3.40 -16.26 6.44
CA GLN A 217 -4.32 -16.78 7.45
C GLN A 217 -4.98 -15.69 8.30
N THR A 218 -4.33 -14.53 8.49
CA THR A 218 -4.93 -13.38 9.16
C THR A 218 -6.12 -12.82 8.37
N TYR A 219 -6.06 -12.88 7.04
CA TYR A 219 -6.97 -12.16 6.13
C TYR A 219 -8.09 -13.01 5.54
N THR A 220 -8.16 -14.30 5.87
CA THR A 220 -9.15 -15.23 5.30
C THR A 220 -9.84 -16.03 6.39
N GLN A 221 -11.15 -16.20 6.25
CA GLN A 221 -11.95 -17.13 7.04
C GLN A 221 -12.12 -18.48 6.31
N ASN A 222 -11.61 -18.61 5.08
CA ASN A 222 -11.76 -19.79 4.24
C ASN A 222 -10.39 -20.32 3.77
N TRP A 223 -9.60 -20.82 4.73
CA TRP A 223 -8.26 -21.32 4.50
C TRP A 223 -8.23 -22.49 3.49
N ASP A 224 -9.20 -23.40 3.55
CA ASP A 224 -9.29 -24.53 2.62
C ASP A 224 -9.42 -24.06 1.16
N ALA A 225 -10.20 -23.01 0.91
CA ALA A 225 -10.30 -22.43 -0.42
C ALA A 225 -8.99 -21.77 -0.87
N VAL A 226 -8.25 -21.15 0.05
CA VAL A 226 -6.91 -20.61 -0.24
C VAL A 226 -5.94 -21.73 -0.64
N ILE A 227 -5.91 -22.84 0.12
CA ILE A 227 -5.06 -23.99 -0.19
C ILE A 227 -5.38 -24.55 -1.58
N LYS A 228 -6.67 -24.78 -1.89
CA LYS A 228 -7.10 -25.23 -3.23
C LYS A 228 -6.63 -24.28 -4.34
N ARG A 229 -6.72 -22.95 -4.13
CA ARG A 229 -6.23 -21.95 -5.10
C ARG A 229 -4.71 -21.94 -5.24
N ARG A 230 -3.96 -22.29 -4.19
CA ARG A 230 -2.48 -22.43 -4.22
C ARG A 230 -2.06 -23.71 -4.96
N GLU A 231 -2.84 -24.77 -4.87
CA GLU A 231 -2.59 -26.07 -5.53
C GLU A 231 -2.88 -26.07 -7.03
N GLN A 232 -3.79 -25.19 -7.50
CA GLN A 232 -4.06 -25.01 -8.93
C GLN A 232 -2.80 -24.54 -9.68
N LYS A 233 -2.17 -25.46 -10.43
CA LYS A 233 -1.03 -25.18 -11.32
C LYS A 233 -1.36 -24.05 -12.32
N ARG A 234 -0.37 -23.20 -12.59
CA ARG A 234 -0.44 -22.13 -13.62
C ARG A 234 -0.91 -22.71 -14.98
N PRO A 235 -1.79 -22.03 -15.72
CA PRO A 235 -2.03 -22.34 -17.12
C PRO A 235 -0.71 -22.36 -17.90
N SER A 236 -0.59 -23.31 -18.83
CA SER A 236 0.59 -23.70 -19.62
C SER A 236 1.14 -22.65 -20.61
N PHE A 237 0.90 -21.35 -20.40
CA PHE A 237 1.31 -20.31 -21.35
C PHE A 237 2.71 -19.70 -21.12
N PHE A 238 3.49 -20.22 -20.17
CA PHE A 238 4.89 -19.81 -19.98
C PHE A 238 5.83 -21.03 -20.03
N ARG A 239 5.96 -21.62 -21.23
CA ARG A 239 7.16 -22.40 -21.60
C ARG A 239 8.08 -21.45 -22.37
N GLY A 240 9.13 -20.98 -21.70
CA GLY A 240 10.20 -20.24 -22.38
C GLY A 240 10.83 -19.18 -21.50
N LEU A 241 11.66 -19.61 -20.55
CA LEU A 241 12.86 -18.91 -20.02
C LEU A 241 13.36 -19.65 -18.78
N PHE A 242 13.84 -20.88 -18.98
CA PHE A 242 14.77 -21.55 -18.08
C PHE A 242 15.67 -22.45 -18.94
N GLN A 243 16.71 -21.85 -19.50
CA GLN A 243 17.97 -22.52 -19.77
C GLN A 243 19.09 -21.54 -19.44
N ILE A 244 20.09 -22.08 -18.73
CA ILE A 244 21.28 -21.47 -18.12
C ILE A 244 21.02 -20.85 -16.74
#